data_AF-A0A3R6SFM5-F1
#
_entry.id   AF-A0A3R6SFM5-F1
#
_cell.length_a   1.000
_cell.length_b   1.000
_cell.length_c   1.000
_cell.angle_alpha   90.00
_cell.angle_beta   90.00
_cell.angle_gamma   90.00
#
_symmetry.space_group_name_H-M   'P 1'
#
loop_
_entity.id
_entity.type
_entity.pdbx_description
1 polymer ?
#
loop_
_entity_poly.entity_id
_entity_poly.type
_entity_poly.pdbx_seq_one_letter_code
_entity_poly.pdbx_strand_id
1 'polypeptide(L)'
;MAEYTDRMMARCSEITSYDDNYLEELRCQMDLFRDFGEALDTFLIEKGYTGSLDDVGSKTDFIKKRYSVCGVMPPRNMPKWFSGDININKSTALQLSFVFGLGVEETEDFLRRICLSRGFDLHDMEEIVYYMAIKLKTDYKTLQMMLENLPGVDVQRIPDSDTVFYTGDIAGEVKNLSSMEETAVYIAENAERFVYKHVTATKMLKRMWLKISGENGIAAAERRAFQVELPEGGKSNGFETSLSVWTIYLQMIGLYGPNVRKAAGGRNIRNILTDSGLIHAFAVYCYPDRDGLEKVLNGARISDERMRKLLILLSFYEYLAGKAVACGGRTVSGRDAENCRLRINDILLSSGYQTLYAGNPYDWIFLFALENDDPLTTFREDFMQEIYFDSQS
;
A
#
# COMPACT_ATOMS: atom_id res chain seq x y z
N MET A 1 17.30 1.74 -11.80
CA MET A 1 15.98 2.04 -11.15
C MET A 1 15.46 3.49 -11.21
N ALA A 2 16.29 4.54 -11.18
CA ALA A 2 15.82 5.94 -11.14
C ALA A 2 14.99 6.34 -12.38
N GLU A 3 15.49 6.00 -13.57
CA GLU A 3 14.83 6.27 -14.86
C GLU A 3 13.40 5.74 -14.95
N TYR A 4 13.14 4.53 -14.44
CA TYR A 4 11.78 3.98 -14.36
C TYR A 4 10.86 4.84 -13.49
N THR A 5 11.36 5.30 -12.34
CA THR A 5 10.57 6.11 -11.41
C THR A 5 10.25 7.47 -12.01
N ASP A 6 11.24 8.11 -12.64
CA ASP A 6 11.08 9.41 -13.28
C ASP A 6 10.10 9.31 -14.45
N ARG A 7 10.18 8.24 -15.26
CA ARG A 7 9.22 7.95 -16.33
C ARG A 7 7.80 7.81 -15.80
N MET A 8 7.58 7.04 -14.72
CA MET A 8 6.24 6.86 -14.14
C MET A 8 5.68 8.18 -13.58
N MET A 9 6.54 9.02 -13.01
CA MET A 9 6.13 10.32 -12.50
C MET A 9 5.79 11.29 -13.64
N ALA A 10 6.58 11.32 -14.73
CA ALA A 10 6.30 12.14 -15.90
C ALA A 10 4.94 11.80 -16.53
N ARG A 11 4.61 10.51 -16.60
CA ARG A 11 3.31 10.03 -17.10
C ARG A 11 2.11 10.58 -16.32
N CYS A 12 2.27 10.95 -15.04
CA CYS A 12 1.19 11.55 -14.26
C CYS A 12 0.69 12.88 -14.84
N SER A 13 1.57 13.67 -15.48
CA SER A 13 1.21 14.97 -16.06
C SER A 13 1.01 14.95 -17.57
N GLU A 14 1.38 13.86 -18.25
CA GLU A 14 1.20 13.69 -19.69
C GLU A 14 -0.19 13.18 -20.07
N ILE A 15 -0.84 12.41 -19.19
CA ILE A 15 -2.17 11.83 -19.45
C ILE A 15 -3.24 12.82 -18.98
N THR A 16 -4.26 13.07 -19.80
CA THR A 16 -5.39 13.93 -19.42
C THR A 16 -6.70 13.43 -20.02
N SER A 17 -7.80 13.60 -19.29
CA SER A 17 -9.15 13.18 -19.70
C SER A 17 -9.72 14.01 -20.86
N TYR A 18 -9.08 15.12 -21.22
CA TYR A 18 -9.46 15.93 -22.37
C TYR A 18 -8.96 15.40 -23.72
N ASP A 19 -8.04 14.43 -23.71
CA ASP A 19 -7.47 13.89 -24.93
C ASP A 19 -8.35 12.77 -25.52
N ASP A 20 -8.53 12.77 -26.84
CA ASP A 20 -9.36 11.77 -27.55
C ASP A 20 -8.87 10.33 -27.34
N ASN A 21 -7.58 10.14 -27.06
CA ASN A 21 -6.93 8.85 -26.81
C ASN A 21 -6.75 8.55 -25.31
N TYR A 22 -7.45 9.24 -24.40
CA TYR A 22 -7.30 9.09 -22.94
C TYR A 22 -7.32 7.63 -22.46
N LEU A 23 -8.32 6.85 -22.89
CA LEU A 23 -8.45 5.44 -22.50
C LEU A 23 -7.30 4.57 -23.03
N GLU A 24 -6.81 4.86 -24.23
CA GLU A 24 -5.65 4.16 -24.79
C GLU A 24 -4.38 4.49 -23.99
N GLU A 25 -4.19 5.75 -23.61
CA GLU A 25 -3.08 6.19 -22.79
C GLU A 25 -3.10 5.59 -21.38
N LEU A 26 -4.28 5.44 -20.77
CA LEU A 26 -4.44 4.72 -19.51
C LEU A 26 -4.05 3.24 -19.63
N ARG A 27 -4.47 2.55 -20.70
CA ARG A 27 -4.06 1.15 -20.95
C ARG A 27 -2.55 1.04 -21.15
N CYS A 28 -1.98 1.90 -21.98
CA CYS A 28 -0.53 2.01 -22.17
C CYS A 28 0.18 2.23 -20.83
N GLN A 29 -0.37 3.05 -19.94
CA GLN A 29 0.19 3.25 -18.61
C GLN A 29 0.11 1.98 -17.74
N MET A 30 -0.99 1.23 -17.80
CA MET A 30 -1.11 -0.04 -17.07
C MET A 30 -0.09 -1.07 -17.55
N ASP A 31 0.16 -1.14 -18.86
CA ASP A 31 1.15 -2.04 -19.49
C ASP A 31 2.60 -1.62 -19.20
N LEU A 32 2.84 -0.35 -18.84
CA LEU A 32 4.16 0.14 -18.48
C LEU A 32 4.60 -0.27 -17.06
N PHE A 33 3.66 -0.62 -16.18
CA PHE A 33 4.00 -1.11 -14.85
C PHE A 33 4.65 -2.48 -14.95
N ARG A 34 5.77 -2.62 -14.24
CA ARG A 34 6.49 -3.88 -14.21
C ARG A 34 5.82 -4.90 -13.30
N ASP A 35 5.79 -6.15 -13.75
CA ASP A 35 5.53 -7.26 -12.84
C ASP A 35 6.75 -7.51 -11.92
N PHE A 36 6.59 -8.43 -10.96
CA PHE A 36 7.67 -8.76 -10.03
C PHE A 36 8.91 -9.32 -10.74
N GLY A 37 8.74 -10.12 -11.79
CA GLY A 37 9.83 -10.73 -12.54
C GLY A 37 10.65 -9.70 -13.30
N GLU A 38 9.99 -8.75 -13.98
CA GLU A 38 10.64 -7.64 -14.69
C GLU A 38 11.36 -6.69 -13.74
N ALA A 39 10.75 -6.42 -12.57
CA ALA A 39 11.42 -5.64 -11.54
C ALA A 39 12.65 -6.40 -10.99
N LEU A 40 12.52 -7.71 -10.75
CA LEU A 40 13.60 -8.56 -10.28
C LEU A 40 14.75 -8.63 -11.30
N ASP A 41 14.46 -8.68 -12.60
CA ASP A 41 15.47 -8.64 -13.66
C ASP A 41 16.36 -7.40 -13.55
N THR A 42 15.75 -6.24 -13.32
CA THR A 42 16.49 -4.98 -13.09
C THR A 42 17.41 -5.10 -11.87
N PHE A 43 16.91 -5.66 -10.78
CA PHE A 43 17.71 -5.90 -9.57
C PHE A 43 18.87 -6.88 -9.82
N LEU A 44 18.66 -7.96 -10.58
CA LEU A 44 19.70 -8.95 -10.87
C LEU A 44 20.84 -8.33 -11.68
N ILE A 45 20.53 -7.50 -12.69
CA ILE A 45 21.53 -6.77 -13.48
C ILE A 45 22.35 -5.85 -12.59
N GLU A 46 21.69 -5.06 -11.73
CA GLU A 46 22.37 -4.18 -10.76
C GLU A 46 23.27 -4.96 -9.79
N LYS A 47 22.95 -6.23 -9.51
CA LYS A 47 23.75 -7.14 -8.69
C LYS A 47 24.75 -8.00 -9.49
N GLY A 48 24.95 -7.68 -10.78
CA GLY A 48 26.02 -8.22 -11.62
C GLY A 48 25.64 -9.45 -12.44
N TYR A 49 24.35 -9.70 -12.66
CA TYR A 49 23.93 -10.69 -13.65
C TYR A 49 24.21 -10.17 -15.07
N THR A 50 24.92 -10.97 -15.87
CA THR A 50 25.33 -10.63 -17.25
C THR A 50 24.78 -11.61 -18.29
N GLY A 51 23.95 -12.57 -17.87
CA GLY A 51 23.31 -13.53 -18.77
C GLY A 51 22.10 -12.95 -19.48
N SER A 52 21.46 -13.77 -20.32
CA SER A 52 20.20 -13.38 -20.98
C SER A 52 19.06 -13.28 -19.97
N LEU A 53 18.20 -12.26 -20.11
CA LEU A 53 16.99 -12.11 -19.30
C LEU A 53 15.88 -13.08 -19.73
N ASP A 54 15.91 -13.56 -20.96
CA ASP A 54 14.95 -14.56 -21.47
C ASP A 54 15.24 -15.96 -20.92
N ASP A 55 16.46 -16.19 -20.42
CA ASP A 55 16.85 -17.47 -19.82
C ASP A 55 16.54 -17.50 -18.32
N VAL A 56 15.30 -17.87 -18.00
CA VAL A 56 14.82 -18.06 -16.62
C VAL A 56 15.68 -19.06 -15.83
N GLY A 57 16.27 -20.06 -16.50
CA GLY A 57 17.16 -21.04 -15.87
C GLY A 57 18.43 -20.37 -15.35
N SER A 58 19.11 -19.63 -16.21
CA SER A 58 20.33 -18.88 -15.86
C SER A 58 20.07 -17.83 -14.77
N LYS A 59 18.95 -17.11 -14.83
CA LYS A 59 18.54 -16.16 -13.76
C LYS A 59 18.36 -16.86 -12.43
N THR A 60 17.66 -17.99 -12.44
CA THR A 60 17.41 -18.80 -11.24
C THR A 60 18.71 -19.34 -10.65
N ASP A 61 19.63 -19.82 -11.48
CA ASP A 61 20.91 -20.38 -11.02
C ASP A 61 21.84 -19.29 -10.46
N PHE A 62 21.78 -18.07 -11.01
CA PHE A 62 22.46 -16.92 -10.44
C PHE A 62 21.96 -16.61 -9.02
N ILE A 63 20.64 -16.63 -8.79
CA ILE A 63 20.04 -16.46 -7.45
C ILE A 63 20.46 -17.61 -6.53
N LYS A 64 20.30 -18.87 -6.96
CA LYS A 64 20.67 -20.05 -6.15
C LYS A 64 22.13 -20.04 -5.73
N LYS A 65 23.03 -19.55 -6.58
CA LYS A 65 24.45 -19.43 -6.22
C LYS A 65 24.65 -18.52 -5.01
N ARG A 66 23.89 -17.42 -4.89
CA ARG A 66 23.91 -16.54 -3.70
C ARG A 66 23.46 -17.27 -2.44
N TYR A 67 22.36 -18.03 -2.55
CA TYR A 67 21.90 -18.91 -1.48
C TYR A 67 22.97 -19.92 -1.03
N SER A 68 23.61 -20.61 -1.98
CA SER A 68 24.65 -21.60 -1.68
C SER A 68 25.88 -21.00 -0.98
N VAL A 69 26.31 -19.79 -1.39
CA VAL A 69 27.43 -19.09 -0.73
C VAL A 69 27.14 -18.80 0.74
N CYS A 70 25.89 -18.48 1.07
CA CYS A 70 25.45 -18.20 2.44
C CYS A 70 25.06 -19.47 3.22
N GLY A 71 25.13 -20.66 2.62
CA GLY A 71 24.70 -21.92 3.25
C GLY A 71 23.18 -22.01 3.47
N VAL A 72 22.39 -21.29 2.67
CA VAL A 72 20.93 -21.20 2.80
C VAL A 72 20.25 -22.07 1.75
N MET A 73 19.18 -22.76 2.13
CA MET A 73 18.36 -23.51 1.19
C MET A 73 17.57 -22.55 0.28
N PRO A 74 17.70 -22.66 -1.05
CA PRO A 74 16.93 -21.83 -1.98
C PRO A 74 15.42 -22.11 -1.88
N PRO A 75 14.56 -21.06 -1.93
CA PRO A 75 13.13 -21.20 -2.14
C PRO A 75 12.76 -22.13 -3.29
N ARG A 76 11.65 -22.86 -3.11
CA ARG A 76 11.09 -23.70 -4.17
C ARG A 76 10.45 -22.82 -5.25
N ASN A 77 10.40 -23.34 -6.49
CA ASN A 77 9.68 -22.72 -7.61
C ASN A 77 10.17 -21.32 -8.03
N MET A 78 11.43 -20.95 -7.79
CA MET A 78 12.03 -19.70 -8.31
C MET A 78 11.76 -19.41 -9.79
N PRO A 79 11.74 -20.40 -10.71
CA PRO A 79 11.41 -20.10 -12.11
C PRO A 79 10.05 -19.43 -12.30
N LYS A 80 9.09 -19.67 -11.39
CA LYS A 80 7.76 -19.05 -11.44
C LYS A 80 7.77 -17.57 -11.11
N TRP A 81 8.83 -17.05 -10.47
CA TRP A 81 8.96 -15.62 -10.17
C TRP A 81 9.07 -14.77 -11.45
N PHE A 82 9.41 -15.39 -12.57
CA PHE A 82 9.53 -14.76 -13.89
C PHE A 82 8.38 -15.14 -14.82
N SER A 83 7.27 -15.66 -14.28
CA SER A 83 6.10 -16.05 -15.07
C SER A 83 4.82 -15.55 -14.41
N GLY A 84 4.31 -14.41 -14.88
CA GLY A 84 3.02 -13.83 -14.50
C GLY A 84 2.99 -13.09 -13.16
N ASP A 85 1.79 -12.84 -12.65
CA ASP A 85 1.49 -12.01 -11.46
C ASP A 85 1.85 -12.66 -10.11
N ILE A 86 3.04 -13.26 -9.99
CA ILE A 86 3.50 -13.90 -8.77
C ILE A 86 4.37 -12.93 -7.96
N ASN A 87 3.82 -12.46 -6.85
CA ASN A 87 4.61 -11.79 -5.82
C ASN A 87 5.19 -12.82 -4.83
N ILE A 88 6.40 -12.55 -4.35
CA ILE A 88 6.99 -13.30 -3.24
C ILE A 88 6.48 -12.77 -1.90
N ASN A 89 6.48 -13.62 -0.88
CA ASN A 89 6.17 -13.18 0.47
C ASN A 89 7.32 -12.36 1.07
N LYS A 90 7.00 -11.61 2.12
CA LYS A 90 7.93 -10.71 2.80
C LYS A 90 9.16 -11.43 3.37
N SER A 91 8.99 -12.61 3.96
CA SER A 91 10.11 -13.38 4.51
C SER A 91 11.08 -13.86 3.43
N THR A 92 10.58 -14.26 2.26
CA THR A 92 11.43 -14.59 1.09
C THR A 92 12.16 -13.35 0.59
N ALA A 93 11.51 -12.18 0.56
CA ALA A 93 12.15 -10.93 0.16
C ALA A 93 13.29 -10.54 1.12
N LEU A 94 13.07 -10.66 2.44
CA LEU A 94 14.10 -10.40 3.45
C LEU A 94 15.26 -11.41 3.36
N GLN A 95 14.97 -12.69 3.12
CA GLN A 95 15.99 -13.70 2.89
C GLN A 95 16.79 -13.42 1.61
N LEU A 96 16.15 -12.97 0.53
CA LEU A 96 16.84 -12.50 -0.69
C LEU A 96 17.77 -11.35 -0.37
N SER A 97 17.30 -10.33 0.36
CA SER A 97 18.14 -9.21 0.78
C SER A 97 19.38 -9.67 1.55
N PHE A 98 19.20 -10.64 2.44
CA PHE A 98 20.30 -11.22 3.20
C PHE A 98 21.31 -11.96 2.31
N VAL A 99 20.88 -12.88 1.44
CA VAL A 99 21.82 -13.68 0.60
C VAL A 99 22.49 -12.85 -0.49
N PHE A 100 21.88 -11.75 -0.91
CA PHE A 100 22.51 -10.76 -1.79
C PHE A 100 23.44 -9.80 -1.05
N GLY A 101 23.51 -9.87 0.28
CA GLY A 101 24.37 -9.04 1.12
C GLY A 101 23.98 -7.56 1.09
N LEU A 102 22.68 -7.28 0.95
CA LEU A 102 22.17 -5.91 0.92
C LEU A 102 22.36 -5.24 2.28
N GLY A 103 22.65 -3.93 2.29
CA GLY A 103 22.52 -3.10 3.49
C GLY A 103 21.06 -2.82 3.87
N VAL A 104 20.85 -2.14 4.99
CA VAL A 104 19.50 -1.73 5.45
C VAL A 104 18.80 -0.85 4.41
N GLU A 105 19.47 0.19 3.91
CA GLU A 105 18.91 1.11 2.91
C GLU A 105 18.62 0.41 1.57
N GLU A 106 19.53 -0.45 1.12
CA GLU A 106 19.31 -1.25 -0.10
C GLU A 106 18.15 -2.24 0.06
N THR A 107 17.99 -2.81 1.25
CA THR A 107 16.87 -3.72 1.55
C THR A 107 15.55 -2.96 1.53
N GLU A 108 15.48 -1.78 2.15
CA GLU A 108 14.32 -0.89 2.10
C GLU A 108 13.96 -0.52 0.65
N ASP A 109 14.95 -0.20 -0.19
CA ASP A 109 14.73 0.12 -1.60
C ASP A 109 14.27 -1.10 -2.42
N PHE A 110 14.86 -2.27 -2.18
CA PHE A 110 14.45 -3.53 -2.80
C PHE A 110 12.99 -3.87 -2.46
N LEU A 111 12.62 -3.78 -1.18
CA LEU A 111 11.26 -4.00 -0.73
C LEU A 111 10.28 -3.02 -1.36
N ARG A 112 10.67 -1.75 -1.47
CA ARG A 112 9.84 -0.67 -2.03
C ARG A 112 9.62 -0.79 -3.53
N ARG A 113 10.70 -0.98 -4.29
CA ARG A 113 10.71 -0.78 -5.76
C ARG A 113 10.63 -2.08 -6.54
N ILE A 114 11.04 -3.19 -5.94
CA ILE A 114 11.02 -4.50 -6.57
C ILE A 114 9.84 -5.32 -6.06
N CYS A 115 9.69 -5.40 -4.74
CA CYS A 115 8.61 -6.19 -4.12
C CYS A 115 7.30 -5.39 -3.97
N LEU A 116 7.32 -4.07 -4.21
CA LEU A 116 6.22 -3.13 -3.97
C LEU A 116 5.59 -3.31 -2.57
N SER A 117 6.39 -3.67 -1.59
CA SER A 117 5.99 -3.99 -0.22
C SER A 117 6.47 -2.93 0.75
N ARG A 118 5.87 -2.91 1.95
CA ARG A 118 6.36 -2.10 3.08
C ARG A 118 7.85 -2.37 3.34
N GLY A 119 8.55 -1.39 3.92
CA GLY A 119 9.88 -1.53 4.53
C GLY A 119 9.94 -2.52 5.70
N PHE A 120 10.97 -2.47 6.53
CA PHE A 120 11.03 -3.26 7.75
C PHE A 120 9.90 -2.88 8.72
N ASP A 121 9.11 -3.86 9.13
CA ASP A 121 8.18 -3.72 10.24
C ASP A 121 8.90 -3.97 11.57
N LEU A 122 9.45 -2.92 12.17
CA LEU A 122 10.10 -3.03 13.48
C LEU A 122 9.12 -3.28 14.64
N HIS A 123 7.83 -3.50 14.34
CA HIS A 123 6.84 -4.05 15.29
C HIS A 123 6.51 -5.53 14.96
N ASP A 124 7.41 -6.20 14.26
CA ASP A 124 7.40 -7.64 13.98
C ASP A 124 8.72 -8.25 14.46
N MET A 125 8.64 -9.30 15.29
CA MET A 125 9.84 -9.90 15.87
C MET A 125 10.73 -10.57 14.82
N GLU A 126 10.15 -11.22 13.79
CA GLU A 126 10.92 -11.83 12.70
C GLU A 126 11.63 -10.73 11.88
N GLU A 127 10.93 -9.64 11.56
CA GLU A 127 11.56 -8.55 10.81
C GLU A 127 12.61 -7.77 11.62
N ILE A 128 12.48 -7.65 12.95
CA ILE A 128 13.55 -7.12 13.81
C ILE A 128 14.80 -7.99 13.69
N VAL A 129 14.67 -9.31 13.76
CA VAL A 129 15.81 -10.23 13.65
C VAL A 129 16.49 -10.07 12.28
N TYR A 130 15.72 -10.02 11.19
CA TYR A 130 16.27 -9.74 9.86
C TYR A 130 16.94 -8.37 9.76
N TYR A 131 16.31 -7.32 10.29
CA TYR A 131 16.85 -5.97 10.31
C TYR A 131 18.21 -5.94 11.01
N MET A 132 18.31 -6.55 12.19
CA MET A 132 19.52 -6.59 12.99
C MET A 132 20.61 -7.45 12.33
N ALA A 133 20.26 -8.61 11.78
CA ALA A 133 21.20 -9.47 11.06
C ALA A 133 21.80 -8.75 9.83
N ILE A 134 20.98 -8.01 9.09
CA ILE A 134 21.43 -7.20 7.94
C ILE A 134 22.29 -6.02 8.41
N LYS A 135 21.85 -5.29 9.44
CA LYS A 135 22.59 -4.15 10.01
C LYS A 135 23.98 -4.57 10.52
N LEU A 136 24.07 -5.71 11.20
CA LEU A 136 25.30 -6.21 11.83
C LEU A 136 26.11 -7.15 10.95
N LYS A 137 25.62 -7.48 9.74
CA LYS A 137 26.25 -8.42 8.80
C LYS A 137 26.53 -9.79 9.43
N THR A 138 25.56 -10.28 10.18
CA THR A 138 25.63 -11.57 10.87
C THR A 138 25.60 -12.73 9.87
N ASP A 139 26.13 -13.90 10.23
CA ASP A 139 26.00 -15.12 9.45
C ASP A 139 24.58 -15.74 9.54
N TYR A 140 24.24 -16.57 8.56
CA TYR A 140 22.90 -17.16 8.47
C TYR A 140 22.58 -18.12 9.62
N LYS A 141 23.56 -18.83 10.17
CA LYS A 141 23.31 -19.79 11.25
C LYS A 141 22.84 -19.06 12.50
N THR A 142 23.45 -17.93 12.82
CA THR A 142 23.01 -17.07 13.92
C THR A 142 21.62 -16.48 13.66
N LEU A 143 21.36 -15.98 12.45
CA LEU A 143 20.01 -15.53 12.03
C LEU A 143 18.96 -16.62 12.22
N GLN A 144 19.20 -17.82 11.70
CA GLN A 144 18.28 -18.95 11.79
C GLN A 144 18.04 -19.36 13.24
N MET A 145 19.10 -19.45 14.05
CA MET A 145 18.99 -19.76 15.48
C MET A 145 18.10 -18.74 16.20
N MET A 146 18.20 -17.45 15.88
CA MET A 146 17.34 -16.43 16.51
C MET A 146 15.89 -16.54 16.07
N LEU A 147 15.64 -16.79 14.79
CA LEU A 147 14.28 -17.00 14.26
C LEU A 147 13.59 -18.21 14.92
N GLU A 148 14.33 -19.31 15.12
CA GLU A 148 13.83 -20.53 15.77
C GLU A 148 13.53 -20.34 17.26
N ASN A 149 14.17 -19.37 17.92
CA ASN A 149 14.02 -19.08 19.35
C ASN A 149 13.10 -17.89 19.65
N LEU A 150 12.39 -17.36 18.65
CA LEU A 150 11.44 -16.28 18.88
C LEU A 150 10.33 -16.72 19.86
N PRO A 151 9.93 -15.85 20.81
CA PRO A 151 8.84 -16.17 21.71
C PRO A 151 7.52 -16.25 20.94
N GLY A 152 6.69 -17.22 21.31
CA GLY A 152 5.31 -17.28 20.85
C GLY A 152 4.49 -16.17 21.48
N VAL A 153 3.72 -15.43 20.67
CA VAL A 153 2.80 -14.40 21.14
C VAL A 153 1.41 -14.63 20.57
N ASP A 154 0.39 -14.54 21.43
CA ASP A 154 -1.00 -14.59 21.00
C ASP A 154 -1.40 -13.23 20.42
N VAL A 155 -1.78 -13.21 19.15
CA VAL A 155 -2.20 -11.97 18.46
C VAL A 155 -3.53 -11.49 19.05
N GLN A 156 -3.55 -10.24 19.52
CA GLN A 156 -4.68 -9.61 20.17
C GLN A 156 -5.22 -8.41 19.37
N ARG A 157 -6.41 -7.94 19.76
CA ARG A 157 -6.93 -6.64 19.30
C ARG A 157 -6.17 -5.51 19.98
N ILE A 158 -6.15 -4.34 19.35
CA ILE A 158 -5.61 -3.14 19.96
C ILE A 158 -6.45 -2.82 21.21
N PRO A 159 -5.83 -2.69 22.41
CA PRO A 159 -6.54 -2.32 23.62
C PRO A 159 -7.22 -0.96 23.49
N ASP A 160 -8.37 -0.77 24.16
CA ASP A 160 -9.04 0.53 24.25
C ASP A 160 -8.36 1.49 25.25
N SER A 161 -7.33 1.03 25.97
CA SER A 161 -6.55 1.82 26.94
C SER A 161 -5.53 2.73 26.26
N ASP A 162 -5.20 3.87 26.88
CA ASP A 162 -4.14 4.77 26.39
C ASP A 162 -2.71 4.18 26.47
N THR A 163 -2.51 3.11 27.23
CA THR A 163 -1.23 2.41 27.37
C THR A 163 -1.00 1.46 26.18
N VAL A 164 -0.62 2.02 25.04
CA VAL A 164 -0.31 1.27 23.82
C VAL A 164 1.13 1.56 23.40
N PHE A 165 1.88 0.54 22.98
CA PHE A 165 3.24 0.69 22.49
C PHE A 165 3.24 1.08 21.01
N TYR A 166 3.88 2.21 20.69
CA TYR A 166 3.92 2.73 19.34
C TYR A 166 5.11 2.16 18.56
N THR A 167 4.90 1.92 17.26
CA THR A 167 5.92 1.44 16.32
C THR A 167 7.16 2.35 16.29
N GLY A 168 7.00 3.65 16.53
CA GLY A 168 8.12 4.60 16.60
C GLY A 168 9.05 4.39 17.80
N ASP A 169 8.48 4.06 18.96
CA ASP A 169 9.26 3.83 20.19
C ASP A 169 10.10 2.56 20.06
N ILE A 170 9.46 1.47 19.62
CA ILE A 170 10.12 0.19 19.37
C ILE A 170 11.21 0.36 18.29
N ALA A 171 10.92 1.08 17.20
CA ALA A 171 11.89 1.35 16.16
C ALA A 171 13.12 2.11 16.68
N GLY A 172 12.92 3.11 17.56
CA GLY A 172 14.01 3.86 18.17
C GLY A 172 14.90 2.99 19.07
N GLU A 173 14.28 2.16 19.90
CA GLU A 173 14.97 1.20 20.77
C GLU A 173 15.78 0.17 19.96
N VAL A 174 15.13 -0.50 19.00
CA VAL A 174 15.76 -1.53 18.13
C VAL A 174 16.94 -0.95 17.34
N LYS A 175 16.80 0.28 16.82
CA LYS A 175 17.88 0.94 16.06
C LYS A 175 19.14 1.16 16.87
N ASN A 176 19.06 1.27 18.20
CA ASN A 176 20.20 1.50 19.08
C ASN A 176 20.89 0.21 19.55
N LEU A 177 20.28 -0.96 19.31
CA LEU A 177 20.90 -2.24 19.62
C LEU A 177 22.18 -2.43 18.79
N SER A 178 23.19 -3.02 19.42
CA SER A 178 24.55 -3.15 18.89
C SER A 178 24.99 -4.59 18.66
N SER A 179 24.23 -5.58 19.16
CA SER A 179 24.52 -7.00 18.94
C SER A 179 23.25 -7.85 18.75
N MET A 180 23.46 -9.08 18.26
CA MET A 180 22.38 -10.06 18.13
C MET A 180 21.94 -10.58 19.50
N GLU A 181 22.85 -10.65 20.47
CA GLU A 181 22.56 -11.02 21.85
C GLU A 181 21.66 -9.98 22.54
N GLU A 182 21.98 -8.69 22.39
CA GLU A 182 21.13 -7.59 22.88
C GLU A 182 19.73 -7.65 22.24
N THR A 183 19.67 -8.00 20.96
CA THR A 183 18.40 -8.17 20.23
C THR A 183 17.57 -9.32 20.78
N ALA A 184 18.19 -10.46 21.10
CA ALA A 184 17.50 -11.60 21.71
C ALA A 184 16.94 -11.25 23.09
N VAL A 185 17.74 -10.59 23.93
CA VAL A 185 17.31 -10.12 25.27
C VAL A 185 16.16 -9.14 25.13
N TYR A 186 16.28 -8.15 24.24
CA TYR A 186 15.23 -7.18 23.98
C TYR A 186 13.90 -7.85 23.62
N ILE A 187 13.90 -8.75 22.62
CA ILE A 187 12.68 -9.43 22.18
C ILE A 187 12.07 -10.27 23.32
N ALA A 188 12.89 -11.00 24.08
CA ALA A 188 12.41 -11.83 25.18
C ALA A 188 11.78 -11.02 26.32
N GLU A 189 12.37 -9.88 26.67
CA GLU A 189 11.89 -9.00 27.74
C GLU A 189 10.68 -8.15 27.35
N ASN A 190 10.38 -8.04 26.04
CA ASN A 190 9.37 -7.15 25.49
C ASN A 190 8.30 -7.88 24.66
N ALA A 191 8.21 -9.21 24.75
CA ALA A 191 7.36 -10.04 23.87
C ALA A 191 5.89 -9.57 23.87
N GLU A 192 5.36 -9.13 25.02
CA GLU A 192 4.00 -8.63 25.16
C GLU A 192 3.73 -7.33 24.36
N ARG A 193 4.78 -6.58 23.98
CA ARG A 193 4.64 -5.38 23.16
C ARG A 193 4.29 -5.71 21.70
N PHE A 194 4.48 -6.95 21.26
CA PHE A 194 4.29 -7.39 19.86
C PHE A 194 2.92 -8.05 19.58
N VAL A 195 2.02 -8.10 20.57
CA VAL A 195 0.73 -8.82 20.45
C VAL A 195 -0.28 -8.12 19.54
N TYR A 196 -0.13 -6.83 19.27
CA TYR A 196 -0.98 -6.06 18.35
C TYR A 196 -0.12 -5.20 17.40
N LYS A 197 -0.69 -4.81 16.25
CA LYS A 197 -0.02 -4.00 15.21
C LYS A 197 -0.85 -2.79 14.78
N HIS A 198 -0.22 -1.87 14.04
CA HIS A 198 -0.87 -0.74 13.37
C HIS A 198 -1.56 0.27 14.29
N VAL A 199 -1.02 0.48 15.49
CA VAL A 199 -1.62 1.40 16.49
C VAL A 199 -1.76 2.81 15.91
N THR A 200 -0.64 3.39 15.43
CA THR A 200 -0.63 4.74 14.86
C THR A 200 -1.54 4.83 13.63
N ALA A 201 -1.42 3.86 12.71
CA ALA A 201 -2.23 3.79 11.50
C ALA A 201 -3.73 3.72 11.81
N THR A 202 -4.14 2.86 12.75
CA THR A 202 -5.54 2.71 13.19
C THR A 202 -6.05 3.99 13.82
N LYS A 203 -5.26 4.65 14.67
CA LYS A 203 -5.61 5.94 15.29
C LYS A 203 -5.80 7.03 14.23
N MET A 204 -4.88 7.13 13.27
CA MET A 204 -4.97 8.09 12.17
C MET A 204 -6.20 7.83 11.29
N LEU A 205 -6.43 6.58 10.91
CA LEU A 205 -7.58 6.15 10.11
C LEU A 205 -8.90 6.46 10.83
N LYS A 206 -9.05 6.07 12.11
CA LYS A 206 -10.24 6.39 12.92
C LYS A 206 -10.47 7.90 13.02
N ARG A 207 -9.41 8.69 13.19
CA ARG A 207 -9.50 10.16 13.23
C ARG A 207 -10.00 10.75 11.91
N MET A 208 -9.44 10.31 10.78
CA MET A 208 -9.90 10.77 9.46
C MET A 208 -11.34 10.34 9.20
N TRP A 209 -11.66 9.09 9.51
CA TRP A 209 -13.01 8.55 9.35
C TRP A 209 -14.05 9.35 10.16
N LEU A 210 -13.78 9.69 11.42
CA LEU A 210 -14.70 10.49 12.25
C LEU A 210 -15.03 11.84 11.61
N LYS A 211 -14.05 12.51 11.00
CA LYS A 211 -14.26 13.77 10.27
C LYS A 211 -15.06 13.58 8.99
N ILE A 212 -14.86 12.46 8.30
CA ILE A 212 -15.57 12.12 7.07
C ILE A 212 -17.03 11.76 7.36
N SER A 213 -17.27 10.86 8.31
CA SER A 213 -18.54 10.15 8.49
C SER A 213 -19.51 10.80 9.48
N GLY A 214 -19.09 11.85 10.19
CA GLY A 214 -19.96 12.56 11.11
C GLY A 214 -21.25 13.05 10.44
N GLU A 215 -22.29 13.31 11.23
CA GLU A 215 -23.59 13.83 10.76
C GLU A 215 -23.47 15.12 9.93
N ASN A 216 -22.51 15.98 10.29
CA ASN A 216 -22.08 17.14 9.50
C ASN A 216 -20.63 17.00 9.03
N GLY A 217 -20.16 15.75 8.89
CA GLY A 217 -18.85 15.42 8.40
C GLY A 217 -18.68 15.76 6.92
N ILE A 218 -17.44 15.62 6.44
CA ILE A 218 -17.03 16.01 5.09
C ILE A 218 -17.93 15.37 4.03
N ALA A 219 -18.26 14.08 4.18
CA ALA A 219 -19.07 13.38 3.18
C ALA A 219 -20.49 13.94 3.06
N ALA A 220 -21.14 14.26 4.19
CA ALA A 220 -22.47 14.87 4.20
C ALA A 220 -22.44 16.32 3.70
N ALA A 221 -21.41 17.08 4.07
CA ALA A 221 -21.25 18.46 3.62
C ALA A 221 -20.97 18.56 2.11
N GLU A 222 -20.10 17.70 1.57
CA GLU A 222 -19.79 17.62 0.14
C GLU A 222 -21.05 17.34 -0.69
N ARG A 223 -21.89 16.39 -0.25
CA ARG A 223 -23.17 16.11 -0.91
C ARG A 223 -24.10 17.30 -0.97
N ARG A 224 -24.24 18.02 0.15
CA ARG A 224 -25.11 19.19 0.22
C ARG A 224 -24.61 20.33 -0.67
N ALA A 225 -23.29 20.53 -0.72
CA ALA A 225 -22.67 21.59 -1.50
C ALA A 225 -22.70 21.31 -3.01
N PHE A 226 -22.47 20.05 -3.43
CA PHE A 226 -22.24 19.70 -4.84
C PHE A 226 -23.28 18.74 -5.43
N GLN A 227 -24.38 18.48 -4.72
CA GLN A 227 -25.48 17.59 -5.16
C GLN A 227 -25.01 16.19 -5.63
N VAL A 228 -24.01 15.62 -4.96
CA VAL A 228 -23.45 14.32 -5.30
C VAL A 228 -24.52 13.22 -5.23
N GLU A 229 -24.70 12.47 -6.32
CA GLU A 229 -25.71 11.42 -6.44
C GLU A 229 -25.48 10.23 -5.48
N LEU A 230 -26.57 9.58 -5.08
CA LEU A 230 -26.55 8.40 -4.21
C LEU A 230 -26.48 7.10 -5.03
N PRO A 231 -25.68 6.10 -4.61
CA PRO A 231 -25.79 4.74 -5.17
C PRO A 231 -27.18 4.14 -4.94
N GLU A 232 -27.66 3.33 -5.89
CA GLU A 232 -28.96 2.65 -5.80
C GLU A 232 -29.17 1.87 -4.49
N GLY A 233 -30.34 2.04 -3.87
CA GLY A 233 -30.69 1.41 -2.59
C GLY A 233 -30.12 2.10 -1.35
N GLY A 234 -29.42 3.23 -1.52
CA GLY A 234 -29.15 4.19 -0.45
C GLY A 234 -30.45 4.78 0.06
N LYS A 235 -31.10 4.14 1.02
CA LYS A 235 -32.23 4.76 1.71
C LYS A 235 -31.67 5.93 2.52
N SER A 236 -32.09 7.16 2.21
CA SER A 236 -32.36 8.12 3.27
C SER A 236 -33.57 7.58 4.03
N ASN A 237 -33.37 6.59 4.90
CA ASN A 237 -34.39 6.30 5.90
C ASN A 237 -34.57 7.62 6.64
N GLY A 238 -35.75 8.22 6.53
CA GLY A 238 -36.04 9.62 6.89
C GLY A 238 -35.85 10.00 8.37
N PHE A 239 -34.98 9.33 9.11
CA PHE A 239 -34.60 9.57 10.49
C PHE A 239 -33.15 9.18 10.85
N GLU A 240 -32.23 9.02 9.90
CA GLU A 240 -30.78 8.95 10.24
C GLU A 240 -29.98 10.01 9.51
N THR A 241 -29.46 10.94 10.29
CA THR A 241 -28.63 12.06 9.87
C THR A 241 -27.18 11.64 9.55
N SER A 242 -26.86 10.33 9.55
CA SER A 242 -25.54 9.78 9.27
C SER A 242 -25.56 8.80 8.07
N LEU A 243 -24.54 8.88 7.22
CA LEU A 243 -24.41 8.04 6.03
C LEU A 243 -23.78 6.69 6.41
N SER A 244 -24.25 5.61 5.77
CA SER A 244 -23.64 4.29 6.00
C SER A 244 -22.18 4.23 5.52
N VAL A 245 -21.37 3.35 6.12
CA VAL A 245 -19.97 3.12 5.72
C VAL A 245 -19.86 2.81 4.23
N TRP A 246 -20.76 1.98 3.69
CA TRP A 246 -20.80 1.64 2.26
C TRP A 246 -21.06 2.87 1.39
N THR A 247 -22.01 3.71 1.80
CA THR A 247 -22.43 4.89 1.04
C THR A 247 -21.34 5.96 1.01
N ILE A 248 -20.61 6.14 2.12
CA ILE A 248 -19.45 7.03 2.17
C ILE A 248 -18.31 6.43 1.33
N TYR A 249 -18.03 5.14 1.47
CA TYR A 249 -16.99 4.47 0.69
C TYR A 249 -17.18 4.64 -0.81
N LEU A 250 -18.39 4.36 -1.34
CA LEU A 250 -18.69 4.54 -2.76
C LEU A 250 -18.55 6.00 -3.21
N GLN A 251 -18.94 6.96 -2.36
CA GLN A 251 -18.72 8.38 -2.63
C GLN A 251 -17.23 8.73 -2.71
N MET A 252 -16.40 8.15 -1.84
CA MET A 252 -14.97 8.43 -1.87
C MET A 252 -14.33 8.05 -3.20
N ILE A 253 -14.73 6.90 -3.74
CA ILE A 253 -14.19 6.32 -4.97
C ILE A 253 -14.95 6.70 -6.24
N GLY A 254 -16.02 7.50 -6.15
CA GLY A 254 -16.70 8.00 -7.34
C GLY A 254 -17.63 7.01 -8.05
N LEU A 255 -17.90 5.85 -7.45
CA LEU A 255 -18.76 4.84 -8.04
C LEU A 255 -20.23 5.11 -7.69
N TYR A 256 -20.87 5.88 -8.57
CA TYR A 256 -22.29 6.23 -8.52
C TYR A 256 -23.05 5.56 -9.67
N GLY A 257 -24.38 5.52 -9.56
CA GLY A 257 -25.24 5.08 -10.65
C GLY A 257 -25.93 3.72 -10.45
N PRO A 258 -26.81 3.36 -11.39
CA PRO A 258 -27.61 2.15 -11.32
C PRO A 258 -26.75 0.90 -11.47
N ASN A 259 -27.10 -0.17 -10.75
CA ASN A 259 -26.44 -1.48 -10.78
C ASN A 259 -25.01 -1.58 -10.21
N VAL A 260 -24.37 -0.51 -9.73
CA VAL A 260 -23.03 -0.59 -9.09
C VAL A 260 -23.02 -1.64 -7.96
N ARG A 261 -24.07 -1.67 -7.14
CA ARG A 261 -24.19 -2.65 -6.05
C ARG A 261 -24.27 -4.10 -6.54
N LYS A 262 -24.90 -4.31 -7.70
CA LYS A 262 -25.02 -5.62 -8.35
C LYS A 262 -23.67 -6.04 -8.94
N ALA A 263 -23.00 -5.13 -9.66
CA ALA A 263 -21.66 -5.36 -10.22
C ALA A 263 -20.62 -5.64 -9.13
N ALA A 264 -20.69 -4.92 -8.01
CA ALA A 264 -19.84 -5.11 -6.84
C ALA A 264 -20.07 -6.45 -6.10
N GLY A 265 -21.18 -7.16 -6.35
CA GLY A 265 -21.46 -8.43 -5.64
C GLY A 265 -21.61 -8.29 -4.12
N GLY A 266 -21.86 -7.08 -3.61
CA GLY A 266 -22.21 -6.83 -2.19
C GLY A 266 -21.26 -5.90 -1.43
N ARG A 267 -20.13 -6.41 -0.90
CA ARG A 267 -19.32 -5.73 0.15
C ARG A 267 -17.96 -5.18 -0.31
N ASN A 268 -17.52 -5.50 -1.51
CA ASN A 268 -16.27 -5.01 -2.10
C ASN A 268 -16.52 -4.74 -3.59
N ILE A 269 -15.58 -4.10 -4.29
CA ILE A 269 -15.71 -3.78 -5.73
C ILE A 269 -14.76 -4.62 -6.59
N ARG A 270 -14.28 -5.76 -6.07
CA ARG A 270 -13.19 -6.51 -6.69
C ARG A 270 -13.53 -6.95 -8.12
N ASN A 271 -14.77 -7.35 -8.38
CA ASN A 271 -15.19 -7.78 -9.71
C ASN A 271 -15.04 -6.63 -10.72
N ILE A 272 -15.59 -5.44 -10.39
CA ILE A 272 -15.44 -4.22 -11.21
C ILE A 272 -13.96 -3.95 -11.54
N LEU A 273 -13.08 -4.07 -10.55
CA LEU A 273 -11.65 -3.83 -10.76
C LEU A 273 -10.94 -4.92 -11.55
N THR A 274 -11.31 -6.20 -11.36
CA THR A 274 -10.61 -7.32 -12.00
C THR A 274 -11.06 -7.51 -13.45
N ASP A 275 -12.30 -7.15 -13.75
CA ASP A 275 -12.88 -7.28 -15.09
C ASP A 275 -12.49 -6.09 -16.01
N SER A 276 -11.87 -5.03 -15.47
CA SER A 276 -11.38 -3.90 -16.24
C SER A 276 -9.89 -4.04 -16.63
N GLY A 277 -9.57 -3.67 -17.86
CA GLY A 277 -8.20 -3.53 -18.36
C GLY A 277 -7.55 -2.17 -18.05
N LEU A 278 -8.20 -1.32 -17.25
CA LEU A 278 -7.73 0.02 -16.90
C LEU A 278 -7.08 0.10 -15.50
N ILE A 279 -6.91 -1.04 -14.82
CA ILE A 279 -6.26 -1.09 -13.52
C ILE A 279 -5.33 -2.30 -13.40
N HIS A 280 -4.09 -2.04 -13.00
CA HIS A 280 -3.08 -3.09 -12.84
C HIS A 280 -3.43 -4.05 -11.69
N ALA A 281 -3.15 -5.35 -11.85
CA ALA A 281 -3.49 -6.39 -10.88
C ALA A 281 -2.95 -6.12 -9.46
N PHE A 282 -1.75 -5.55 -9.36
CA PHE A 282 -1.17 -5.11 -8.08
C PHE A 282 -2.01 -4.03 -7.37
N ALA A 283 -2.61 -3.09 -8.11
CA ALA A 283 -3.49 -2.09 -7.54
C ALA A 283 -4.77 -2.73 -6.99
N VAL A 284 -5.31 -3.74 -7.69
CA VAL A 284 -6.49 -4.52 -7.27
C VAL A 284 -6.23 -5.35 -6.01
N TYR A 285 -5.02 -5.90 -5.87
CA TYR A 285 -4.63 -6.67 -4.69
C TYR A 285 -4.78 -5.85 -3.40
N CYS A 286 -5.53 -6.36 -2.41
CA CYS A 286 -5.81 -5.63 -1.16
C CYS A 286 -6.41 -4.22 -1.35
N TYR A 287 -7.12 -3.95 -2.45
CA TYR A 287 -7.77 -2.66 -2.70
C TYR A 287 -8.71 -2.29 -1.53
N PRO A 288 -8.78 -1.01 -1.11
CA PRO A 288 -9.65 -0.59 -0.01
C PRO A 288 -11.11 -0.92 -0.28
N ASP A 289 -11.80 -1.44 0.73
CA ASP A 289 -13.21 -1.76 0.66
C ASP A 289 -13.88 -1.55 2.03
N ARG A 290 -15.20 -1.77 2.08
CA ARG A 290 -15.98 -1.64 3.30
C ARG A 290 -15.55 -2.61 4.39
N ASP A 291 -15.28 -3.88 4.05
CA ASP A 291 -14.89 -4.88 5.05
C ASP A 291 -13.57 -4.51 5.74
N GLY A 292 -12.58 -4.04 4.99
CA GLY A 292 -11.30 -3.59 5.54
C GLY A 292 -11.48 -2.39 6.44
N LEU A 293 -12.26 -1.42 6.00
CA LEU A 293 -12.57 -0.23 6.79
C LEU A 293 -13.31 -0.58 8.09
N GLU A 294 -14.39 -1.35 8.03
CA GLU A 294 -15.13 -1.79 9.23
C GLU A 294 -14.25 -2.58 10.19
N LYS A 295 -13.35 -3.45 9.70
CA LYS A 295 -12.39 -4.17 10.53
C LYS A 295 -11.49 -3.21 11.30
N VAL A 296 -10.88 -2.22 10.64
CA VAL A 296 -10.00 -1.26 11.33
C VAL A 296 -10.77 -0.40 12.32
N LEU A 297 -11.98 0.05 11.97
CA LEU A 297 -12.82 0.83 12.88
C LEU A 297 -13.16 0.03 14.15
N ASN A 298 -13.34 -1.28 14.04
CA ASN A 298 -13.56 -2.18 15.17
C ASN A 298 -12.26 -2.69 15.85
N GLY A 299 -11.09 -2.15 15.48
CA GLY A 299 -9.80 -2.55 16.07
C GLY A 299 -9.32 -3.94 15.67
N ALA A 300 -9.88 -4.52 14.60
CA ALA A 300 -9.44 -5.80 14.05
C ALA A 300 -8.24 -5.61 13.11
N ARG A 301 -7.36 -6.63 13.10
CA ARG A 301 -6.16 -6.65 12.25
C ARG A 301 -6.53 -6.88 10.79
N ILE A 302 -5.87 -6.14 9.90
CA ILE A 302 -5.87 -6.33 8.45
C ILE A 302 -4.42 -6.46 7.97
N SER A 303 -4.21 -6.77 6.69
CA SER A 303 -2.87 -6.78 6.11
C SER A 303 -2.28 -5.38 6.01
N ASP A 304 -0.96 -5.28 6.12
CA ASP A 304 -0.19 -4.05 5.94
C ASP A 304 -0.55 -3.32 4.64
N GLU A 305 -0.64 -4.05 3.53
CA GLU A 305 -0.97 -3.45 2.23
C GLU A 305 -2.38 -2.84 2.22
N ARG A 306 -3.37 -3.54 2.79
CA ARG A 306 -4.74 -3.02 2.87
C ARG A 306 -4.81 -1.79 3.78
N MET A 307 -4.07 -1.79 4.89
CA MET A 307 -3.98 -0.63 5.79
C MET A 307 -3.33 0.57 5.09
N ARG A 308 -2.22 0.36 4.39
CA ARG A 308 -1.52 1.39 3.62
C ARG A 308 -2.43 2.01 2.57
N LYS A 309 -3.12 1.20 1.76
CA LYS A 309 -4.04 1.67 0.73
C LYS A 309 -5.24 2.44 1.32
N LEU A 310 -5.76 1.99 2.46
CA LEU A 310 -6.81 2.72 3.20
C LEU A 310 -6.33 4.09 3.69
N LEU A 311 -5.12 4.19 4.27
CA LEU A 311 -4.56 5.47 4.71
C LEU A 311 -4.44 6.47 3.56
N ILE A 312 -3.97 6.01 2.39
CA ILE A 312 -3.86 6.85 1.17
C ILE A 312 -5.24 7.35 0.75
N LEU A 313 -6.21 6.45 0.55
CA LEU A 313 -7.56 6.80 0.09
C LEU A 313 -8.26 7.77 1.06
N LEU A 314 -8.20 7.50 2.37
CA LEU A 314 -8.84 8.37 3.36
C LEU A 314 -8.15 9.72 3.48
N SER A 315 -6.81 9.77 3.43
CA SER A 315 -6.07 11.03 3.50
C SER A 315 -6.32 11.90 2.27
N PHE A 316 -6.33 11.29 1.08
CA PHE A 316 -6.65 11.96 -0.17
C PHE A 316 -8.06 12.57 -0.13
N TYR A 317 -9.06 11.75 0.21
CA TYR A 317 -10.45 12.21 0.29
C TYR A 317 -10.69 13.24 1.40
N GLU A 318 -10.24 12.99 2.64
CA GLU A 318 -10.45 13.91 3.78
C GLU A 318 -9.89 15.29 3.48
N TYR A 319 -8.69 15.35 2.88
CA TYR A 319 -8.05 16.61 2.56
C TYR A 319 -8.79 17.36 1.45
N LEU A 320 -8.96 16.72 0.29
CA LEU A 320 -9.48 17.41 -0.90
C LEU A 320 -10.98 17.70 -0.77
N ALA A 321 -11.78 16.76 -0.27
CA ALA A 321 -13.22 17.00 -0.13
C ALA A 321 -13.50 18.00 0.99
N GLY A 322 -12.73 17.94 2.08
CA GLY A 322 -12.80 18.93 3.15
C GLY A 322 -12.47 20.34 2.66
N LYS A 323 -11.45 20.46 1.81
CA LYS A 323 -11.08 21.72 1.18
C LYS A 323 -12.14 22.21 0.21
N ALA A 324 -12.67 21.34 -0.64
CA ALA A 324 -13.70 21.69 -1.61
C ALA A 324 -14.95 22.24 -0.93
N VAL A 325 -15.39 21.59 0.16
CA VAL A 325 -16.49 22.08 1.00
C VAL A 325 -16.19 23.44 1.62
N ALA A 326 -14.97 23.64 2.15
CA ALA A 326 -14.60 24.89 2.81
C ALA A 326 -14.50 26.09 1.84
N CYS A 327 -14.08 25.83 0.60
CA CYS A 327 -13.88 26.86 -0.42
C CYS A 327 -15.10 27.04 -1.35
N GLY A 328 -16.07 26.12 -1.33
CA GLY A 328 -17.24 26.15 -2.20
C GLY A 328 -16.95 25.78 -3.67
N GLY A 329 -15.83 25.10 -3.95
CA GLY A 329 -15.41 24.71 -5.29
C GLY A 329 -14.38 23.57 -5.24
N ARG A 330 -14.32 22.75 -6.30
CA ARG A 330 -13.46 21.55 -6.34
C ARG A 330 -12.04 21.80 -6.86
N THR A 331 -11.85 22.87 -7.63
CA THR A 331 -10.53 23.24 -8.17
C THR A 331 -9.53 23.50 -7.05
N VAL A 332 -8.35 22.91 -7.15
CA VAL A 332 -7.26 23.09 -6.20
C VAL A 332 -6.07 23.75 -6.88
N SER A 333 -5.31 24.56 -6.14
CA SER A 333 -4.04 25.08 -6.67
C SER A 333 -2.96 23.99 -6.63
N GLY A 334 -1.89 24.13 -7.43
CA GLY A 334 -0.74 23.22 -7.34
C GLY A 334 -0.12 23.14 -5.93
N ARG A 335 -0.22 24.21 -5.14
CA ARG A 335 0.20 24.20 -3.72
C ARG A 335 -0.67 23.28 -2.86
N ASP A 336 -1.96 23.17 -3.18
CA ASP A 336 -2.90 22.37 -2.45
C ASP A 336 -2.77 20.88 -2.79
N ALA A 337 -2.54 20.57 -4.06
CA ALA A 337 -2.15 19.23 -4.49
C ALA A 337 -0.87 18.77 -3.78
N GLU A 338 0.16 19.64 -3.73
CA GLU A 338 1.40 19.32 -3.03
C GLU A 338 1.19 19.13 -1.52
N ASN A 339 0.38 19.98 -0.87
CA ASN A 339 0.04 19.80 0.53
C ASN A 339 -0.72 18.49 0.79
N CYS A 340 -1.58 18.06 -0.14
CA CYS A 340 -2.24 16.75 -0.06
C CYS A 340 -1.21 15.62 -0.13
N ARG A 341 -0.29 15.67 -1.10
CA ARG A 341 0.80 14.70 -1.27
C ARG A 341 1.67 14.60 -0.02
N LEU A 342 2.12 15.74 0.51
CA LEU A 342 2.92 15.82 1.73
C LEU A 342 2.18 15.25 2.94
N ARG A 343 0.88 15.53 3.07
CA ARG A 343 0.03 14.98 4.13
C ARG A 343 -0.07 13.46 4.04
N ILE A 344 -0.30 12.90 2.85
CA ILE A 344 -0.36 11.45 2.65
C ILE A 344 0.98 10.82 3.09
N ASN A 345 2.10 11.40 2.64
CA ASN A 345 3.43 10.92 3.00
C ASN A 345 3.71 11.01 4.51
N ASP A 346 3.32 12.10 5.18
CA ASP A 346 3.47 12.27 6.62
C ASP A 346 2.69 11.21 7.42
N ILE A 347 1.45 10.92 7.00
CA ILE A 347 0.60 9.88 7.60
C ILE A 347 1.23 8.49 7.40
N LEU A 348 1.73 8.20 6.20
CA LEU A 348 2.39 6.93 5.89
C LEU A 348 3.64 6.74 6.75
N LEU A 349 4.55 7.73 6.77
CA LEU A 349 5.80 7.68 7.53
C LEU A 349 5.55 7.56 9.03
N SER A 350 4.64 8.38 9.57
CA SER A 350 4.24 8.31 10.98
C SER A 350 3.63 6.96 11.37
N SER A 351 3.06 6.25 10.39
CA SER A 351 2.45 4.93 10.55
C SER A 351 3.41 3.77 10.23
N GLY A 352 4.68 4.06 9.96
CA GLY A 352 5.70 3.04 9.66
C GLY A 352 5.67 2.50 8.23
N TYR A 353 5.03 3.20 7.29
CA TYR A 353 5.01 2.89 5.86
C TYR A 353 5.94 3.82 5.07
N GLN A 354 6.31 3.39 3.87
CA GLN A 354 7.08 4.21 2.94
C GLN A 354 6.17 5.22 2.21
N THR A 355 6.77 6.33 1.76
CA THR A 355 6.09 7.38 0.98
C THR A 355 5.54 6.87 -0.35
N LEU A 356 4.62 7.64 -0.95
CA LEU A 356 4.10 7.37 -2.28
C LEU A 356 5.24 7.13 -3.28
N TYR A 357 5.04 6.16 -4.17
CA TYR A 357 6.01 5.76 -5.18
C TYR A 357 5.32 5.64 -6.53
N ALA A 358 5.71 6.46 -7.51
CA ALA A 358 5.08 6.46 -8.84
C ALA A 358 5.18 5.10 -9.56
N GLY A 359 6.16 4.27 -9.23
CA GLY A 359 6.27 2.91 -9.76
C GLY A 359 5.33 1.88 -9.10
N ASN A 360 4.63 2.24 -8.02
CA ASN A 360 3.57 1.42 -7.44
C ASN A 360 2.24 1.77 -8.15
N PRO A 361 1.57 0.81 -8.81
CA PRO A 361 0.36 1.10 -9.59
C PRO A 361 -0.79 1.71 -8.79
N TYR A 362 -0.91 1.40 -7.49
CA TYR A 362 -1.95 1.99 -6.65
C TYR A 362 -1.62 3.44 -6.29
N ASP A 363 -0.36 3.74 -5.95
CA ASP A 363 0.08 5.09 -5.61
C ASP A 363 -0.01 6.03 -6.81
N TRP A 364 0.32 5.50 -7.99
CA TRP A 364 0.28 6.24 -9.24
C TRP A 364 -1.09 6.83 -9.52
N ILE A 365 -2.19 6.12 -9.22
CA ILE A 365 -3.57 6.63 -9.39
C ILE A 365 -3.76 7.96 -8.65
N PHE A 366 -3.26 8.06 -7.42
CA PHE A 366 -3.38 9.28 -6.62
C PHE A 366 -2.38 10.36 -7.04
N LEU A 367 -1.19 9.98 -7.48
CA LEU A 367 -0.21 10.93 -8.02
C LEU A 367 -0.72 11.56 -9.32
N PHE A 368 -1.22 10.74 -10.25
CA PHE A 368 -1.91 11.14 -11.47
C PHE A 368 -3.05 12.12 -11.18
N ALA A 369 -3.94 11.78 -10.25
CA ALA A 369 -5.03 12.68 -9.88
C ALA A 369 -4.51 14.03 -9.34
N LEU A 370 -3.44 14.03 -8.54
CA LEU A 370 -2.86 15.24 -7.96
C LEU A 370 -2.14 16.16 -8.96
N GLU A 371 -1.78 15.66 -10.15
CA GLU A 371 -1.22 16.50 -11.22
C GLU A 371 -2.28 17.27 -12.02
N ASN A 372 -3.57 17.08 -11.70
CA ASN A 372 -4.70 17.73 -12.36
C ASN A 372 -5.35 18.82 -11.49
N ASP A 373 -6.03 19.79 -12.12
CA ASP A 373 -6.63 20.95 -11.44
C ASP A 373 -7.81 20.59 -10.51
N ASP A 374 -8.48 19.46 -10.76
CA ASP A 374 -9.50 18.88 -9.87
C ASP A 374 -9.20 17.39 -9.61
N PRO A 375 -8.34 17.09 -8.61
CA PRO A 375 -7.93 15.71 -8.33
C PRO A 375 -9.07 14.80 -7.89
N LEU A 376 -10.11 15.34 -7.23
CA LEU A 376 -11.24 14.51 -6.82
C LEU A 376 -12.06 14.08 -8.02
N THR A 377 -12.35 14.99 -8.94
CA THR A 377 -13.06 14.68 -10.18
C THR A 377 -12.21 13.77 -11.05
N THR A 378 -10.91 14.05 -11.20
CA THR A 378 -9.98 13.18 -11.95
C THR A 378 -9.97 11.74 -11.42
N PHE A 379 -9.87 11.57 -10.09
CA PHE A 379 -9.89 10.23 -9.50
C PHE A 379 -11.26 9.53 -9.68
N ARG A 380 -12.36 10.25 -9.46
CA ARG A 380 -13.71 9.67 -9.40
C ARG A 380 -14.35 9.49 -10.76
N GLU A 381 -14.43 10.58 -11.51
CA GLU A 381 -15.20 10.71 -12.74
C GLU A 381 -14.35 10.27 -13.94
N ASP A 382 -13.08 10.71 -14.00
CA ASP A 382 -12.24 10.38 -15.16
C ASP A 382 -11.59 9.00 -15.05
N PHE A 383 -11.21 8.55 -13.85
CA PHE A 383 -10.53 7.26 -13.67
C PHE A 383 -11.47 6.13 -13.20
N MET A 384 -12.12 6.28 -12.04
CA MET A 384 -12.89 5.19 -11.45
C MET A 384 -14.20 4.87 -12.18
N GLN A 385 -14.88 5.85 -12.80
CA GLN A 385 -16.06 5.56 -13.63
C GLN A 385 -15.68 4.87 -14.93
N GLU A 386 -14.55 5.21 -15.56
CA GLU A 386 -14.07 4.51 -16.75
C GLU A 386 -13.74 3.05 -16.45
N ILE A 387 -13.12 2.76 -15.30
CA ILE A 387 -12.97 1.37 -14.82
C ILE A 387 -14.32 0.67 -14.73
N TYR A 388 -15.34 1.35 -14.18
CA TYR A 388 -16.67 0.77 -14.08
C TYR A 388 -17.27 0.48 -15.45
N PHE A 389 -17.25 1.43 -16.39
CA PHE A 389 -17.81 1.23 -17.74
C PHE A 389 -17.08 0.16 -18.53
N ASP A 390 -15.75 0.13 -18.45
CA ASP A 390 -14.90 -0.90 -19.06
C ASP A 390 -15.23 -2.29 -18.51
N SER A 391 -15.47 -2.42 -17.20
CA SER A 391 -15.87 -3.69 -16.58
C SER A 391 -17.25 -4.21 -16.99
N GLN A 392 -18.09 -3.36 -17.58
CA GLN A 392 -19.42 -3.74 -18.09
C GLN A 392 -19.42 -4.06 -19.59
N SER A 393 -18.31 -3.81 -20.28
CA SER A 393 -18.13 -4.02 -21.72
C SER A 393 -17.67 -5.44 -22.02
#